data_AF-A0A356F454-F1
#
_entry.id   AF-A0A356F454-F1
#
_cell.length_a   1.000
_cell.length_b   1.000
_cell.length_c   1.000
_cell.angle_alpha   90.00
_cell.angle_beta   90.00
_cell.angle_gamma   90.00
#
_symmetry.space_group_name_H-M   'P 1'
#
loop_
_entity.id
_entity.type
_entity.pdbx_description
1 polymer ?
#
loop_
_entity_poly.entity_id
_entity_poly.type
_entity_poly.pdbx_seq_one_letter_code
_entity_poly.pdbx_strand_id
1 'polypeptide(L)'
;MVPDKNTADYLFRQRWCNFKEEIRLNKIENISFMSLPFDKGDKMLTVGKVTLSPHNEDPIRYFMMPVAKAQKDETDVIMIDGKPYVDALQRSDYWQKMNEFFRQNNNSVTFPNGWKLQYKSLVPPEFMKQHRSSASRPLGVQQSNTTLAVGDNEIAFKLERMLQFSKKENPEFEMNEKLMREECSVMPKTYGYLVLHNPENNTQASSGII
;
A
#
# COMPACT_ATOMS: atom_id res chain seq x y z
N MET A 1 4.74 4.48 25.88
CA MET A 1 5.47 3.36 25.27
C MET A 1 6.40 4.00 24.25
N VAL A 2 7.73 3.86 24.39
CA VAL A 2 8.68 4.48 23.43
C VAL A 2 8.55 3.71 22.11
N PRO A 3 8.39 4.38 20.94
CA PRO A 3 8.31 3.69 19.67
C PRO A 3 9.56 2.81 19.45
N ASP A 4 9.38 1.64 18.83
CA ASP A 4 10.51 0.77 18.47
C ASP A 4 11.46 1.56 17.55
N LYS A 5 12.68 1.82 18.05
CA LYS A 5 13.70 2.59 17.35
C LYS A 5 14.01 2.01 15.97
N ASN A 6 13.95 0.69 15.82
CA ASN A 6 14.15 0.02 14.53
C ASN A 6 13.13 0.48 13.48
N THR A 7 11.86 0.57 13.88
CA THR A 7 10.76 0.92 12.99
C THR A 7 10.84 2.37 12.53
N ALA A 8 11.13 3.30 13.44
CA ALA A 8 11.36 4.69 13.09
C ALA A 8 12.57 4.86 12.14
N ASP A 9 13.67 4.17 12.42
CA ASP A 9 14.87 4.16 11.58
C ASP A 9 14.58 3.59 10.18
N TYR A 10 13.79 2.50 10.11
CA TYR A 10 13.36 1.92 8.84
C TYR A 10 12.54 2.93 8.02
N LEU A 11 11.52 3.54 8.61
CA LEU A 11 10.66 4.51 7.95
C LEU A 11 11.44 5.75 7.49
N PHE A 12 12.43 6.21 8.27
CA PHE A 12 13.28 7.33 7.90
C PHE A 12 14.08 7.08 6.60
N ARG A 13 14.53 5.84 6.39
CA ARG A 13 15.25 5.45 5.16
C ARG A 13 14.34 5.42 3.93
N GLN A 14 13.04 5.24 4.10
CA GLN A 14 12.10 5.15 2.99
C GLN A 14 11.93 6.50 2.29
N ARG A 15 12.05 6.54 0.96
CA ARG A 15 11.90 7.79 0.19
C ARG A 15 10.49 8.39 0.28
N TRP A 16 9.49 7.55 0.50
CA TRP A 16 8.07 7.92 0.59
C TRP A 16 7.61 8.40 1.94
N CYS A 17 8.42 8.23 2.98
CA CYS A 17 8.10 8.77 4.29
C CYS A 17 8.14 10.30 4.23
N ASN A 18 7.00 10.95 4.47
CA ASN A 18 6.86 12.40 4.42
C ASN A 18 6.93 13.07 5.81
N PHE A 19 7.20 12.30 6.87
CA PHE A 19 7.33 12.77 8.25
C PHE A 19 8.75 12.54 8.81
N LYS A 20 9.78 12.61 7.94
CA LYS A 20 11.18 12.38 8.31
C LYS A 20 11.72 13.39 9.31
N GLU A 21 11.28 14.65 9.20
CA GLU A 21 11.68 15.69 10.14
C GLU A 21 11.15 15.39 11.54
N GLU A 22 9.94 14.89 11.66
CA GLU A 22 9.37 14.48 12.94
C GLU A 22 10.11 13.26 13.52
N ILE A 23 10.57 12.32 12.69
CA ILE A 23 11.48 11.25 13.14
C ILE A 23 12.78 11.86 13.67
N ARG A 24 13.42 12.75 12.90
CA ARG A 24 14.71 13.40 13.25
C ARG A 24 14.64 14.19 14.55
N LEU A 25 13.50 14.84 14.79
CA LEU A 25 13.23 15.66 15.98
C LEU A 25 12.69 14.86 17.16
N ASN A 26 12.58 13.53 17.04
CA ASN A 26 12.00 12.63 18.06
C ASN A 26 10.57 13.05 18.48
N LYS A 27 9.75 13.44 17.49
CA LYS A 27 8.36 13.88 17.64
C LYS A 27 7.34 12.78 17.30
N ILE A 28 7.75 11.51 17.30
CA ILE A 28 6.82 10.39 17.15
C ILE A 28 6.38 9.94 18.54
N GLU A 29 5.09 10.06 18.83
CA GLU A 29 4.51 9.59 20.08
C GLU A 29 4.21 8.10 20.04
N ASN A 30 3.72 7.63 18.89
CA ASN A 30 3.33 6.23 18.72
C ASN A 30 3.41 5.80 17.26
N ILE A 31 3.75 4.52 17.05
CA ILE A 31 3.61 3.82 15.77
C ILE A 31 2.85 2.53 16.05
N SER A 32 1.74 2.32 15.36
CA SER A 32 0.99 1.06 15.43
C SER A 32 0.71 0.52 14.04
N PHE A 33 0.47 -0.79 13.98
CA PHE A 33 0.23 -1.51 12.73
C PHE A 33 -1.07 -2.28 12.80
N MET A 34 -1.75 -2.33 11.65
CA MET A 34 -2.91 -3.17 11.43
C MET A 34 -2.57 -4.05 10.23
N SER A 35 -2.53 -5.36 10.47
CA SER A 35 -2.06 -6.32 9.47
C SER A 35 -3.13 -7.36 9.19
N LEU A 36 -3.26 -7.73 7.93
CA LEU A 36 -4.11 -8.81 7.48
C LEU A 36 -3.23 -9.86 6.77
N PRO A 37 -3.05 -11.06 7.35
CA PRO A 37 -2.19 -12.07 6.78
C PRO A 37 -2.81 -12.70 5.53
N PHE A 38 -1.96 -13.02 4.56
CA PHE A 38 -2.28 -13.82 3.39
C PHE A 38 -1.10 -14.75 3.06
N ASP A 39 -1.25 -15.61 2.05
CA ASP A 39 -0.23 -16.59 1.66
C ASP A 39 0.27 -17.43 2.85
N LYS A 40 -0.68 -18.05 3.58
CA LYS A 40 -0.42 -18.83 4.81
C LYS A 40 0.29 -18.02 5.91
N GLY A 41 0.12 -16.70 5.91
CA GLY A 41 0.74 -15.77 6.85
C GLY A 41 2.23 -15.54 6.57
N ASP A 42 2.74 -15.88 5.39
CA ASP A 42 4.07 -15.46 4.94
C ASP A 42 4.10 -13.95 4.62
N LYS A 43 2.97 -13.43 4.14
CA LYS A 43 2.81 -12.03 3.74
C LYS A 43 1.62 -11.40 4.46
N MET A 44 1.64 -10.09 4.62
CA MET A 44 0.58 -9.33 5.25
C MET A 44 0.32 -8.04 4.48
N LEU A 45 -0.94 -7.71 4.25
CA LEU A 45 -1.31 -6.33 3.93
C LEU A 45 -1.25 -5.57 5.24
N THR A 46 -0.46 -4.51 5.31
CA THR A 46 -0.26 -3.77 6.56
C THR A 46 -0.48 -2.29 6.35
N VAL A 47 -1.26 -1.71 7.25
CA VAL A 47 -1.48 -0.27 7.37
C VAL A 47 -0.83 0.18 8.68
N GLY A 48 0.12 1.10 8.57
CA GLY A 48 0.72 1.77 9.72
C GLY A 48 -0.01 3.07 10.05
N LYS A 49 -0.10 3.36 11.35
CA LYS A 49 -0.57 4.62 11.90
C LYS A 49 0.56 5.23 12.75
N VAL A 50 0.93 6.46 12.43
CA VAL A 50 1.89 7.25 13.21
C VAL A 50 1.13 8.38 13.89
N THR A 51 1.32 8.51 15.19
CA THR A 51 0.89 9.69 15.96
C THR A 51 2.11 10.56 16.21
N LEU A 52 2.06 11.79 15.72
CA LEU A 52 3.10 12.81 15.86
C LEU A 52 2.74 13.77 16.99
N SER A 53 3.74 14.29 17.69
CA SER A 53 3.52 15.29 18.74
C SER A 53 2.89 16.56 18.16
N PRO A 54 1.95 17.18 18.89
CA PRO A 54 1.13 18.28 18.39
C PRO A 54 1.97 19.54 18.11
N HIS A 55 2.39 19.66 16.85
CA HIS A 55 2.92 20.88 16.23
C HIS A 55 2.32 21.11 14.82
N ASN A 56 1.55 20.14 14.31
CA ASN A 56 0.91 20.16 12.99
C ASN A 56 -0.62 20.12 13.16
N GLU A 57 -1.35 20.66 12.19
CA GLU A 57 -2.83 20.66 12.17
C GLU A 57 -3.43 19.25 12.12
N ASP A 58 -2.72 18.29 11.51
CA ASP A 58 -3.05 16.86 11.56
C ASP A 58 -1.88 16.10 12.20
N PRO A 59 -2.03 15.55 13.41
CA PRO A 59 -0.98 14.79 14.08
C PRO A 59 -0.91 13.33 13.62
N ILE A 60 -1.85 12.84 12.82
CA ILE A 60 -1.90 11.43 12.44
C ILE A 60 -1.42 11.26 10.99
N ARG A 61 -0.57 10.26 10.77
CA ARG A 61 -0.19 9.82 9.42
C ARG A 61 -0.56 8.35 9.26
N TYR A 62 -1.15 8.02 8.13
CA TYR A 62 -1.41 6.65 7.74
C TYR A 62 -0.54 6.28 6.54
N PHE A 63 -0.02 5.06 6.54
CA PHE A 63 0.75 4.54 5.41
C PHE A 63 0.42 3.08 5.14
N MET A 64 0.48 2.68 3.87
CA MET A 64 0.34 1.29 3.45
C MET A 64 1.71 0.71 3.12
N MET A 65 2.02 -0.43 3.72
CA MET A 65 3.28 -1.12 3.52
C MET A 65 3.06 -2.61 3.71
N PRO A 66 2.65 -3.33 2.64
CA PRO A 66 2.60 -4.77 2.67
C PRO A 66 3.97 -5.34 3.06
N VAL A 67 3.97 -6.35 3.94
CA VAL A 67 5.21 -6.93 4.47
C VAL A 67 5.26 -8.43 4.28
N ALA A 68 6.46 -8.99 4.14
CA ALA A 68 6.72 -10.41 4.08
C ALA A 68 7.65 -10.80 5.24
N LYS A 69 7.54 -12.02 5.75
CA LYS A 69 8.48 -12.52 6.77
C LYS A 69 9.91 -12.38 6.29
N ALA A 70 10.77 -11.87 7.18
CA ALA A 70 12.18 -11.74 6.87
C ALA A 70 12.85 -13.13 6.83
N GLN A 71 13.78 -13.30 5.89
CA GLN A 71 14.70 -14.43 5.83
C GLN A 71 15.97 -14.11 6.65
N LYS A 72 16.76 -15.16 6.98
CA LYS A 72 17.84 -15.11 7.98
C LYS A 72 18.94 -14.06 7.71
N ASP A 73 19.11 -13.65 6.45
CA ASP A 73 20.22 -12.79 6.02
C ASP A 73 19.76 -11.40 5.52
N GLU A 74 18.50 -11.05 5.72
CA GLU A 74 17.98 -9.75 5.29
C GLU A 74 18.29 -8.65 6.31
N THR A 75 18.83 -7.54 5.82
CA THR A 75 19.31 -6.43 6.67
C THR A 75 18.37 -5.23 6.69
N ASP A 76 17.59 -5.00 5.62
CA ASP A 76 16.60 -3.92 5.58
C ASP A 76 15.25 -4.42 6.09
N VAL A 77 15.21 -4.65 7.41
CA VAL A 77 14.06 -5.20 8.11
C VAL A 77 13.34 -4.12 8.90
N ILE A 78 12.02 -4.30 9.01
CA ILE A 78 11.15 -3.58 9.93
C ILE A 78 10.65 -4.55 11.01
N MET A 79 10.62 -4.09 12.27
CA MET A 79 10.08 -4.85 13.38
C MET A 79 8.59 -4.51 13.59
N ILE A 80 7.74 -5.53 13.55
CA ILE A 80 6.31 -5.41 13.87
C ILE A 80 5.99 -6.44 14.94
N ASP A 81 5.52 -5.98 16.10
CA ASP A 81 5.25 -6.82 17.28
C ASP A 81 6.42 -7.75 17.66
N GLY A 82 7.64 -7.22 17.60
CA GLY A 82 8.87 -7.95 17.93
C GLY A 82 9.29 -9.00 16.90
N LYS A 83 8.66 -9.04 15.72
CA LYS A 83 9.01 -9.96 14.63
C LYS A 83 9.58 -9.20 13.42
N PRO A 84 10.61 -9.75 12.74
CA PRO A 84 11.24 -9.10 11.60
C PRO A 84 10.47 -9.37 10.31
N TYR A 85 10.27 -8.31 9.53
CA TYR A 85 9.67 -8.35 8.21
C TYR A 85 10.45 -7.50 7.21
N VAL A 86 10.19 -7.71 5.93
CA VAL A 86 10.67 -6.85 4.83
C VAL A 86 9.50 -6.36 4.00
N ASP A 87 9.73 -5.34 3.18
CA ASP A 87 8.75 -4.86 2.21
C ASP A 87 8.36 -5.97 1.22
N ALA A 88 7.09 -6.37 1.23
CA ALA A 88 6.63 -7.48 0.40
C ALA A 88 6.75 -7.19 -1.09
N LEU A 89 6.77 -5.92 -1.49
CA LEU A 89 6.92 -5.52 -2.89
C LEU A 89 8.29 -5.91 -3.47
N GLN A 90 9.27 -6.25 -2.61
CA GLN A 90 10.56 -6.79 -3.05
C GLN A 90 10.49 -8.28 -3.41
N ARG A 91 9.40 -8.98 -3.05
CA ARG A 91 9.19 -10.39 -3.38
C ARG A 91 8.59 -10.50 -4.77
N SER A 92 9.20 -11.33 -5.62
CA SER A 92 8.74 -11.53 -7.01
C SER A 92 7.34 -12.13 -7.12
N ASP A 93 6.90 -12.86 -6.09
CA ASP A 93 5.58 -13.51 -6.05
C ASP A 93 4.50 -12.63 -5.40
N TYR A 94 4.83 -11.45 -4.87
CA TYR A 94 3.88 -10.62 -4.12
C TYR A 94 2.64 -10.28 -4.93
N TRP A 95 2.82 -9.81 -6.16
CA TRP A 95 1.72 -9.43 -7.05
C TRP A 95 0.74 -10.59 -7.27
N GLN A 96 1.27 -11.78 -7.59
CA GLN A 96 0.48 -12.99 -7.78
C GLN A 96 -0.31 -13.33 -6.52
N LYS A 97 0.37 -13.38 -5.36
CA LYS A 97 -0.23 -13.75 -4.07
C LYS A 97 -1.28 -12.75 -3.61
N MET A 98 -1.06 -11.46 -3.83
CA MET A 98 -2.04 -10.42 -3.57
C MET A 98 -3.29 -10.60 -4.44
N ASN A 99 -3.13 -10.83 -5.74
CA ASN A 99 -4.27 -11.06 -6.65
C ASN A 99 -5.06 -12.33 -6.26
N GLU A 100 -4.37 -13.43 -5.94
CA GLU A 100 -5.01 -14.66 -5.45
C GLU A 100 -5.83 -14.37 -4.19
N PHE A 101 -5.27 -13.61 -3.25
CA PHE A 101 -5.91 -13.26 -2.00
C PHE A 101 -7.18 -12.42 -2.20
N PHE A 102 -7.14 -11.36 -3.02
CA PHE A 102 -8.33 -10.57 -3.32
C PHE A 102 -9.42 -11.40 -4.00
N ARG A 103 -9.06 -12.24 -4.98
CA ARG A 103 -10.04 -13.08 -5.68
C ARG A 103 -10.75 -14.06 -4.75
N GLN A 104 -10.01 -14.68 -3.83
CA GLN A 104 -10.58 -15.58 -2.83
C GLN A 104 -11.55 -14.88 -1.87
N ASN A 105 -11.46 -13.55 -1.78
CA ASN A 105 -12.27 -12.71 -0.91
C ASN A 105 -13.20 -11.78 -1.69
N ASN A 106 -13.65 -12.17 -2.89
CA ASN A 106 -14.57 -11.37 -3.72
C ASN A 106 -14.09 -9.91 -3.92
N ASN A 107 -12.79 -9.74 -4.15
CA ASN A 107 -12.09 -8.46 -4.33
C ASN A 107 -12.21 -7.49 -3.14
N SER A 108 -12.48 -7.99 -1.94
CA SER A 108 -12.70 -7.16 -0.77
C SER A 108 -12.22 -7.84 0.50
N VAL A 109 -11.32 -7.19 1.23
CA VAL A 109 -10.79 -7.72 2.49
C VAL A 109 -10.98 -6.73 3.63
N THR A 110 -11.19 -7.23 4.84
CA THR A 110 -11.47 -6.42 6.03
C THR A 110 -10.35 -6.57 7.05
N PHE A 111 -9.75 -5.46 7.44
CA PHE A 111 -8.77 -5.39 8.53
C PHE A 111 -9.43 -5.59 9.90
N PRO A 112 -8.66 -5.97 10.95
CA PRO A 112 -9.21 -6.21 12.28
C PRO A 112 -10.00 -5.04 12.89
N ASN A 113 -9.70 -3.80 12.51
CA ASN A 113 -10.39 -2.60 12.96
C ASN A 113 -11.66 -2.27 12.11
N GLY A 114 -12.07 -3.17 11.22
CA GLY A 114 -13.23 -2.98 10.35
C GLY A 114 -12.95 -2.19 9.06
N TRP A 115 -11.74 -1.66 8.85
CA TRP A 115 -11.39 -1.01 7.59
C TRP A 115 -11.44 -1.99 6.44
N LYS A 116 -11.99 -1.56 5.30
CA LYS A 116 -12.24 -2.43 4.16
C LYS A 116 -11.39 -2.00 2.98
N LEU A 117 -10.48 -2.86 2.54
CA LEU A 117 -9.69 -2.65 1.34
C LEU A 117 -10.35 -3.39 0.17
N GLN A 118 -10.72 -2.64 -0.86
CA GLN A 118 -11.41 -3.15 -2.04
C GLN A 118 -10.54 -2.99 -3.27
N TYR A 119 -10.47 -4.06 -4.07
CA TYR A 119 -9.96 -4.00 -5.43
C TYR A 119 -11.11 -3.77 -6.40
N LYS A 120 -11.12 -2.62 -7.08
CA LYS A 120 -12.07 -2.28 -8.13
C LYS A 120 -11.38 -2.48 -9.48
N SER A 121 -11.80 -3.49 -10.25
CA SER A 121 -11.31 -3.67 -11.62
C SER A 121 -12.17 -2.86 -12.60
N LEU A 122 -11.52 -2.17 -13.53
CA LEU A 122 -12.16 -1.44 -14.63
C LEU A 122 -12.19 -2.23 -15.94
N VAL A 123 -11.69 -3.47 -15.93
CA VAL A 123 -11.56 -4.32 -17.10
C VAL A 123 -12.17 -5.71 -16.86
N PRO A 124 -12.51 -6.45 -17.93
CA PRO A 124 -13.00 -7.80 -17.79
C PRO A 124 -12.02 -8.73 -17.04
N PRO A 125 -12.52 -9.70 -16.25
CA PRO A 125 -11.67 -10.64 -15.52
C PRO A 125 -10.65 -11.40 -16.36
N GLU A 126 -10.95 -11.60 -17.65
CA GLU A 126 -10.13 -12.30 -18.64
C GLU A 126 -8.85 -11.53 -18.95
N PHE A 127 -8.91 -10.20 -19.05
CA PHE A 127 -7.76 -9.34 -19.28
C PHE A 127 -6.74 -9.52 -18.15
N MET A 128 -7.18 -9.30 -16.92
CA MET A 128 -6.30 -9.45 -15.76
C MET A 128 -5.76 -10.87 -15.59
N LYS A 129 -6.43 -11.91 -16.13
CA LYS A 129 -5.96 -13.31 -15.99
C LYS A 129 -4.57 -13.51 -16.57
N GLN A 130 -4.23 -12.80 -17.65
CA GLN A 130 -2.96 -12.95 -18.35
C GLN A 130 -1.79 -12.24 -17.64
N HIS A 131 -2.06 -11.20 -16.85
CA HIS A 131 -1.02 -10.35 -16.23
C HIS A 131 -0.79 -10.64 -14.74
N ARG A 132 -1.35 -11.72 -14.19
CA ARG A 132 -1.33 -12.01 -12.74
C ARG A 132 -0.06 -12.68 -12.22
N SER A 133 0.68 -13.37 -13.09
CA SER A 133 1.73 -14.31 -12.68
C SER A 133 3.13 -13.72 -12.59
N SER A 134 3.39 -12.59 -13.25
CA SER A 134 4.72 -11.97 -13.30
C SER A 134 4.70 -10.55 -12.76
N ALA A 135 5.75 -10.20 -12.01
CA ALA A 135 6.02 -8.84 -11.56
C ALA A 135 7.54 -8.60 -11.48
N SER A 136 7.95 -7.38 -11.81
CA SER A 136 9.32 -6.90 -11.63
C SER A 136 9.62 -6.64 -10.15
N ARG A 137 10.89 -6.36 -9.86
CA ARG A 137 11.25 -5.63 -8.63
C ARG A 137 10.75 -4.18 -8.71
N PRO A 138 10.64 -3.45 -7.59
CA PRO A 138 10.25 -2.05 -7.59
C PRO A 138 11.08 -1.17 -8.55
N LEU A 139 10.37 -0.39 -9.37
CA LEU A 139 10.95 0.63 -10.23
C LEU A 139 11.35 1.81 -9.32
N GLY A 140 12.63 1.94 -9.00
CA GLY A 140 13.17 2.86 -7.97
C GLY A 140 13.09 4.37 -8.27
N VAL A 141 12.04 4.81 -8.96
CA VAL A 141 11.94 6.13 -9.63
C VAL A 141 11.17 7.17 -8.81
N GLN A 142 10.16 6.80 -8.01
CA GLN A 142 9.21 7.77 -7.43
C GLN A 142 9.30 7.95 -5.91
N GLN A 143 8.94 9.14 -5.45
CA GLN A 143 9.00 9.52 -4.03
C GLN A 143 7.79 9.06 -3.24
N SER A 144 6.53 9.21 -3.68
CA SER A 144 5.34 8.99 -2.82
C SER A 144 4.75 7.57 -2.84
N ASN A 145 5.17 6.73 -3.79
CA ASN A 145 4.58 5.42 -4.08
C ASN A 145 5.67 4.39 -4.39
N THR A 146 5.26 3.16 -4.67
CA THR A 146 6.15 2.12 -5.18
C THR A 146 5.49 1.44 -6.36
N THR A 147 6.19 1.38 -7.49
CA THR A 147 5.65 0.83 -8.74
C THR A 147 6.32 -0.49 -9.09
N LEU A 148 5.53 -1.49 -9.46
CA LEU A 148 5.95 -2.74 -10.08
C LEU A 148 5.48 -2.76 -11.53
N ALA A 149 6.32 -3.21 -12.46
CA ALA A 149 5.85 -3.62 -13.78
C ALA A 149 5.31 -5.06 -13.66
N VAL A 150 4.13 -5.35 -14.21
CA VAL A 150 3.44 -6.64 -14.06
C VAL A 150 2.93 -7.14 -15.41
N GLY A 151 2.74 -8.46 -15.52
CA GLY A 151 2.33 -9.08 -16.79
C GLY A 151 3.33 -8.79 -17.89
N ASP A 152 4.58 -9.16 -17.68
CA ASP A 152 5.69 -9.01 -18.64
C ASP A 152 5.96 -7.56 -19.06
N ASN A 153 5.70 -6.63 -18.14
CA ASN A 153 5.85 -5.18 -18.26
C ASN A 153 4.75 -4.48 -19.08
N GLU A 154 3.61 -5.12 -19.27
CA GLU A 154 2.47 -4.53 -20.00
C GLU A 154 1.59 -3.63 -19.11
N ILE A 155 1.61 -3.86 -17.79
CA ILE A 155 0.83 -3.11 -16.82
C ILE A 155 1.74 -2.58 -15.71
N ALA A 156 1.39 -1.45 -15.12
CA ALA A 156 2.07 -0.91 -13.95
C ALA A 156 1.17 -1.00 -12.72
N PHE A 157 1.60 -1.72 -11.69
CA PHE A 157 0.99 -1.66 -10.38
C PHE A 157 1.69 -0.60 -9.54
N LYS A 158 1.00 0.48 -9.20
CA LYS A 158 1.49 1.56 -8.34
C LYS A 158 0.80 1.48 -6.98
N LEU A 159 1.54 1.14 -5.93
CA LEU A 159 1.07 1.18 -4.55
C LEU A 159 1.32 2.57 -3.95
N GLU A 160 0.26 3.25 -3.52
CA GLU A 160 0.38 4.49 -2.77
C GLU A 160 0.85 4.17 -1.35
N ARG A 161 1.96 4.80 -0.91
CA ARG A 161 2.55 4.49 0.40
C ARG A 161 1.95 5.34 1.50
N MET A 162 1.74 6.63 1.25
CA MET A 162 1.08 7.51 2.21
C MET A 162 -0.42 7.55 1.91
N LEU A 163 -1.25 7.34 2.93
CA LEU A 163 -2.70 7.28 2.79
C LEU A 163 -3.31 8.58 3.27
N GLN A 164 -3.98 9.28 2.34
CA GLN A 164 -4.74 10.48 2.66
C GLN A 164 -6.24 10.15 2.62
N PHE A 165 -6.86 10.12 3.80
CA PHE A 165 -8.29 9.87 3.93
C PHE A 165 -9.11 11.11 3.59
N SER A 166 -10.15 10.92 2.79
CA SER A 166 -11.07 11.97 2.37
C SER A 166 -12.49 11.44 2.29
N LYS A 167 -13.48 12.32 2.47
CA LYS A 167 -14.89 12.01 2.15
C LYS A 167 -15.16 12.07 0.65
N LYS A 168 -14.31 12.77 -0.11
CA LYS A 168 -14.41 12.86 -1.56
C LYS A 168 -13.73 11.67 -2.22
N GLU A 169 -14.17 11.31 -3.41
CA GLU A 169 -13.44 10.38 -4.25
C GLU A 169 -12.08 10.96 -4.64
N ASN A 170 -11.09 10.10 -4.87
CA ASN A 170 -9.78 10.56 -5.32
C ASN A 170 -9.96 11.15 -6.74
N PRO A 171 -9.61 12.43 -6.97
CA PRO A 171 -9.77 13.07 -8.28
C PRO A 171 -9.05 12.33 -9.42
N GLU A 172 -7.92 11.66 -9.13
CA GLU A 172 -7.19 10.84 -10.10
C GLU A 172 -8.03 9.64 -10.54
N PHE A 173 -8.80 9.04 -9.63
CA PHE A 173 -9.67 7.90 -9.96
C PHE A 173 -10.85 8.36 -10.81
N GLU A 174 -11.51 9.44 -10.40
CA GLU A 174 -12.66 9.99 -11.12
C GLU A 174 -12.27 10.42 -12.54
N MET A 175 -11.11 11.08 -12.69
CA MET A 175 -10.60 11.52 -13.98
C MET A 175 -10.19 10.35 -14.87
N ASN A 176 -9.43 9.38 -14.34
CA ASN A 176 -8.98 8.22 -15.11
C ASN A 176 -10.17 7.34 -15.55
N GLU A 177 -11.18 7.16 -14.70
CA GLU A 177 -12.38 6.42 -15.07
C GLU A 177 -13.15 7.11 -16.21
N LYS A 178 -13.32 8.44 -16.15
CA LYS A 178 -13.93 9.21 -17.24
C LYS A 178 -13.14 9.07 -18.54
N LEU A 179 -11.82 9.22 -18.49
CA LEU A 179 -10.97 9.14 -19.67
C LEU A 179 -10.90 7.74 -20.28
N MET A 180 -10.99 6.69 -19.45
CA MET A 180 -11.11 5.30 -19.91
C MET A 180 -12.41 5.06 -20.65
N ARG A 181 -13.54 5.64 -20.19
CA ARG A 181 -14.84 5.53 -20.87
C ARG A 181 -14.85 6.25 -22.22
N GLU A 182 -14.13 7.37 -22.33
CA GLU A 182 -14.01 8.16 -23.56
C GLU A 182 -12.93 7.63 -24.53
N GLU A 183 -12.32 6.46 -24.24
CA GLU A 183 -11.25 5.84 -25.03
C GLU A 183 -10.09 6.80 -25.37
N CYS A 184 -9.74 7.67 -24.42
CA CYS A 184 -8.71 8.68 -24.62
C CYS A 184 -7.33 8.05 -24.92
N SER A 185 -6.73 8.41 -26.06
CA SER A 185 -5.46 7.81 -26.54
C SER A 185 -4.20 8.48 -25.99
N VAL A 186 -4.33 9.63 -25.32
CA VAL A 186 -3.18 10.43 -24.84
C VAL A 186 -2.80 10.15 -23.38
N MET A 187 -3.55 9.31 -22.69
CA MET A 187 -3.32 8.95 -21.29
C MET A 187 -3.10 7.43 -21.16
N PRO A 188 -2.21 6.98 -20.27
CA PRO A 188 -2.11 5.57 -19.91
C PRO A 188 -3.46 5.04 -19.43
N LYS A 189 -3.82 3.83 -19.87
CA LYS A 189 -5.06 3.18 -19.44
C LYS A 189 -4.96 2.75 -17.99
N THR A 190 -6.06 2.94 -17.25
CA THR A 190 -6.20 2.47 -15.86
C THR A 190 -7.09 1.25 -15.82
N TYR A 191 -6.55 0.14 -15.31
CA TYR A 191 -7.16 -1.18 -15.29
C TYR A 191 -7.80 -1.50 -13.93
N GLY A 192 -7.45 -0.79 -12.87
CA GLY A 192 -8.16 -0.86 -11.60
C GLY A 192 -7.55 -0.06 -10.46
N TYR A 193 -8.17 -0.17 -9.30
CA TYR A 193 -7.81 0.59 -8.10
C TYR A 193 -7.88 -0.26 -6.84
N LEU A 194 -7.00 0.05 -5.89
CA LEU A 194 -7.13 -0.35 -4.50
C LEU A 194 -7.66 0.83 -3.68
N VAL A 195 -8.81 0.65 -3.03
CA VAL A 195 -9.46 1.69 -2.22
C VAL A 195 -9.63 1.18 -0.79
N LEU A 196 -9.07 1.91 0.17
CA LEU A 196 -9.21 1.61 1.59
C LEU A 196 -10.32 2.49 2.18
N HIS A 197 -11.36 1.86 2.71
CA HIS A 197 -12.51 2.51 3.33
C HIS A 197 -12.39 2.48 4.85
N ASN A 198 -12.52 3.65 5.48
CA ASN A 198 -12.70 3.81 6.92
C ASN A 198 -14.20 4.02 7.22
N PRO A 199 -14.91 2.99 7.73
CA PRO A 199 -16.34 3.07 7.99
C PRO A 199 -16.68 3.99 9.17
N GLU A 200 -15.76 4.23 10.11
CA GLU A 200 -16.04 4.99 11.34
C GLU A 200 -16.42 6.46 11.06
N ASN A 201 -15.81 7.05 10.03
CA ASN A 201 -16.03 8.45 9.65
C ASN A 201 -16.40 8.63 8.17
N ASN A 202 -16.70 7.51 7.50
CA ASN A 202 -17.05 7.43 6.08
C ASN A 202 -16.02 8.15 5.18
N THR A 203 -14.75 7.89 5.41
CA THR A 203 -13.65 8.37 4.57
C THR A 203 -13.01 7.23 3.80
N GLN A 204 -12.31 7.56 2.72
CA GLN A 204 -11.57 6.60 1.90
C GLN A 204 -10.21 7.16 1.51
N ALA A 205 -9.27 6.27 1.23
CA ALA A 205 -7.95 6.60 0.71
C ALA A 205 -7.64 5.74 -0.52
N SER A 206 -7.05 6.37 -1.54
CA SER A 206 -6.39 5.63 -2.62
C SER A 206 -5.19 4.88 -2.04
N SER A 207 -5.16 3.57 -2.25
CA SER A 207 -4.07 2.70 -1.80
C SER A 207 -3.24 2.16 -2.97
N GLY A 208 -3.76 2.23 -4.19
CA GLY A 208 -3.00 1.87 -5.38
C GLY A 208 -3.81 1.97 -6.66
N ILE A 209 -3.07 1.99 -7.77
CA ILE A 209 -3.56 2.07 -9.14
C ILE A 209 -2.92 0.93 -9.93
N ILE A 210 -3.70 0.31 -10.81
CA ILE A 210 -3.30 -0.77 -11.70
C ILE A 210 -3.61 -0.32 -13.12
#